data_AF-A0A671LAA5-F1
#
_entry.id   AF-A0A671LAA5-F1
#
_cell.length_a   1.000
_cell.length_b   1.000
_cell.length_c   1.000
_cell.angle_alpha   90.00
_cell.angle_beta   90.00
_cell.angle_gamma   90.00
#
_symmetry.space_group_name_H-M   'P 1'
#
loop_
_entity.id
_entity.type
_entity.pdbx_description
1 polymer ?
#
loop_
_entity_poly.entity_id
_entity_poly.type
_entity_poly.pdbx_seq_one_letter_code
_entity_poly.pdbx_strand_id
1 'polypeptide(L)'
;PPCSGPGASAPPSPMVKTALLTVVYCPYNSVQCDGLFLFFSQVHVGENDCAHVKVSQILPCYGEKVNLLDFQFPKKREDEIEPF
;
A
#
# COMPACT_ATOMS: atom_id res chain seq x y z
N PRO A 1 -15.82 22.79 -32.18
CA PRO A 1 -15.71 23.50 -30.88
C PRO A 1 -15.24 22.54 -29.76
N PRO A 2 -14.25 22.95 -28.97
CA PRO A 2 -13.55 22.10 -28.00
C PRO A 2 -14.25 22.15 -26.64
N CYS A 3 -14.26 21.03 -25.92
CA CYS A 3 -14.53 21.06 -24.49
C CYS A 3 -13.21 21.29 -23.77
N SER A 4 -13.03 22.53 -23.32
CA SER A 4 -11.95 23.03 -22.47
C SER A 4 -11.92 22.32 -21.10
N GLY A 5 -10.72 22.15 -20.54
CA GLY A 5 -10.45 21.43 -19.28
C GLY A 5 -10.96 22.12 -18.00
N PRO A 6 -10.57 21.58 -16.83
CA PRO A 6 -9.39 22.15 -16.18
C PRO A 6 -8.32 21.10 -15.90
N GLY A 7 -7.06 21.54 -15.95
CA GLY A 7 -5.91 20.72 -15.63
C GLY A 7 -5.94 20.20 -14.19
N ALA A 8 -5.41 19.00 -14.03
CA ALA A 8 -4.81 18.56 -12.78
C ALA A 8 -3.59 17.71 -13.14
N SER A 9 -2.45 18.39 -13.27
CA SER A 9 -1.14 17.75 -13.13
C SER A 9 -1.03 17.22 -11.70
N ALA A 10 -1.46 15.97 -11.47
CA ALA A 10 -1.02 15.25 -10.30
C ALA A 10 0.17 14.37 -10.75
N PRO A 11 1.43 14.72 -10.40
CA PRO A 11 2.50 13.75 -10.53
C PRO A 11 2.11 12.54 -9.65
N PRO A 12 2.32 11.29 -10.09
CA PRO A 12 2.17 10.17 -9.17
C PRO A 12 3.15 10.38 -8.01
N SER A 13 2.57 10.64 -6.83
CA SER A 13 3.27 11.00 -5.62
C SER A 13 4.42 10.02 -5.35
N PRO A 14 5.65 10.51 -5.08
CA PRO A 14 6.79 9.65 -4.77
C PRO A 14 6.51 8.68 -3.59
N MET A 15 5.52 9.01 -2.74
CA MET A 15 5.03 8.15 -1.65
C MET A 15 4.64 6.73 -2.07
N VAL A 16 4.07 6.51 -3.27
CA VAL A 16 3.59 5.16 -3.64
C VAL A 16 4.75 4.22 -3.95
N LYS A 17 5.80 4.73 -4.60
CA LYS A 17 7.04 3.96 -4.82
C LYS A 17 7.77 3.73 -3.50
N THR A 18 7.80 4.73 -2.63
CA THR A 18 8.37 4.59 -1.29
C THR A 18 7.62 3.55 -0.47
N ALA A 19 6.28 3.54 -0.47
CA ALA A 19 5.49 2.57 0.28
C ALA A 19 5.72 1.13 -0.20
N LEU A 20 5.80 0.89 -1.51
CA LEU A 20 6.07 -0.45 -2.04
C LEU A 20 7.49 -0.94 -1.66
N LEU A 21 8.48 -0.06 -1.79
CA LEU A 21 9.86 -0.36 -1.39
C LEU A 21 9.92 -0.65 0.12
N THR A 22 9.28 0.18 0.95
CA THR A 22 9.21 -0.01 2.40
C THR A 22 8.50 -1.31 2.78
N VAL A 23 7.42 -1.69 2.11
CA VAL A 23 6.72 -2.98 2.35
C VAL A 23 7.63 -4.18 2.08
N VAL A 24 8.50 -4.12 1.06
CA VAL A 24 9.46 -5.19 0.76
C VAL A 24 10.53 -5.34 1.84
N TYR A 25 10.88 -4.26 2.56
CA TYR A 25 11.90 -4.28 3.61
C TYR A 25 11.33 -4.43 5.04
N CYS A 26 10.02 -4.44 5.20
CA CYS A 26 9.34 -4.62 6.47
C CYS A 26 8.78 -6.06 6.60
N PRO A 27 8.63 -6.58 7.82
CA PRO A 27 7.91 -7.83 8.03
C PRO A 27 6.49 -7.70 7.48
N TYR A 28 6.04 -8.70 6.73
CA TYR A 28 4.71 -8.74 6.15
C TYR A 28 4.13 -10.15 6.18
N ASN A 29 2.81 -10.22 6.23
CA ASN A 29 2.05 -11.43 5.95
C ASN A 29 1.40 -11.31 4.57
N SER A 30 1.31 -12.41 3.82
CA SER A 30 0.68 -12.42 2.50
C SER A 30 -0.35 -13.52 2.38
N VAL A 31 -1.47 -13.22 1.73
CA VAL A 31 -2.53 -14.19 1.40
C VAL A 31 -2.73 -14.15 -0.12
N GLN A 32 -2.72 -15.32 -0.76
CA GLN A 32 -3.07 -15.43 -2.17
C GLN A 32 -4.58 -15.63 -2.31
N CYS A 33 -5.20 -14.82 -3.17
CA CYS A 33 -6.60 -14.94 -3.57
C CYS A 33 -6.68 -15.09 -5.09
N ASP A 34 -7.84 -15.51 -5.60
CA ASP A 34 -8.01 -15.68 -7.04
C ASP A 34 -7.78 -14.34 -7.78
N GLY A 35 -6.69 -14.28 -8.54
CA GLY A 35 -6.32 -13.11 -9.35
C GLY A 35 -5.55 -11.99 -8.65
N LEU A 36 -5.29 -12.09 -7.34
CA LEU A 36 -4.54 -11.06 -6.59
C LEU A 36 -3.79 -11.60 -5.36
N PHE A 37 -2.77 -10.87 -4.93
CA PHE A 37 -2.12 -11.02 -3.64
C PHE A 37 -2.62 -9.96 -2.67
N LEU A 38 -2.89 -10.35 -1.43
CA LEU A 38 -3.08 -9.45 -0.31
C LEU A 38 -1.81 -9.42 0.54
N PHE A 39 -1.33 -8.24 0.87
CA PHE A 39 -0.20 -8.06 1.78
C PHE A 39 -0.64 -7.23 2.99
N PHE A 40 -0.18 -7.67 4.15
CA PHE A 40 -0.35 -7.01 5.44
C PHE A 40 1.03 -6.62 5.94
N SER A 41 1.28 -5.33 6.17
CA SER A 41 2.63 -4.85 6.44
C SER A 41 2.63 -3.76 7.50
N GLN A 42 3.67 -3.69 8.31
CA GLN A 42 3.89 -2.59 9.23
C GLN A 42 4.75 -1.54 8.55
N VAL A 43 4.26 -0.30 8.52
CA VAL A 43 4.93 0.84 7.92
C VAL A 43 5.20 1.86 9.01
N HIS A 44 6.46 2.28 9.14
CA HIS A 44 6.86 3.36 10.04
C HIS A 44 6.39 4.71 9.47
N VAL A 45 5.64 5.49 10.26
CA VAL A 45 5.04 6.77 9.82
C VAL A 45 5.60 8.00 10.56
N GLY A 46 6.52 7.81 11.49
CA GLY A 46 7.19 8.87 12.25
C GLY A 46 7.65 8.38 13.62
N GLU A 47 8.62 9.06 14.24
CA GLU A 47 9.18 8.76 15.58
C GLU A 47 9.15 7.27 15.99
N ASN A 48 8.14 6.83 16.74
CA ASN A 48 7.91 5.45 17.17
C ASN A 48 6.55 4.87 16.71
N ASP A 49 5.81 5.60 15.86
CA ASP A 49 4.47 5.22 15.42
C ASP A 49 4.51 4.46 14.10
N CYS A 50 3.77 3.38 14.06
CA CYS A 50 3.57 2.55 12.89
C CYS A 50 2.09 2.59 12.45
N ALA A 51 1.88 2.26 11.19
CA ALA A 51 0.59 1.85 10.65
C ALA A 51 0.69 0.41 10.17
N HIS A 52 -0.33 -0.41 10.41
CA HIS A 52 -0.48 -1.66 9.69
C HIS A 52 -1.30 -1.38 8.44
N VAL A 53 -0.80 -1.74 7.27
CA VAL A 53 -1.45 -1.49 5.97
C VAL A 53 -1.84 -2.80 5.32
N LYS A 54 -3.01 -2.81 4.68
CA LYS A 54 -3.50 -3.89 3.84
C LYS A 54 -3.50 -3.42 2.40
N VAL A 55 -2.72 -4.07 1.55
CA VAL A 55 -2.64 -3.74 0.12
C VAL A 55 -3.02 -4.94 -0.73
N SER A 56 -3.69 -4.70 -1.86
CA SER A 56 -3.85 -5.70 -2.91
C SER A 56 -2.90 -5.42 -4.07
N GLN A 57 -2.32 -6.47 -4.61
CA GLN A 57 -1.57 -6.45 -5.85
C GLN A 57 -2.22 -7.41 -6.82
N ILE A 58 -2.59 -6.92 -8.00
CA ILE A 58 -3.07 -7.78 -9.08
C ILE A 58 -1.91 -8.66 -9.56
N LEU A 59 -2.19 -9.93 -9.90
CA LEU A 59 -1.17 -10.83 -10.44
C LEU A 59 -0.46 -10.19 -11.66
N PRO A 60 0.86 -10.34 -11.83
CA PRO A 60 1.63 -9.65 -12.87
C PRO A 60 1.06 -9.79 -14.29
N CYS A 61 0.46 -10.94 -14.61
CA CYS A 61 -0.17 -11.23 -15.90
C CYS A 61 -1.38 -10.32 -16.23
N TYR A 62 -1.99 -9.71 -15.22
CA TYR A 62 -3.18 -8.86 -15.33
C TYR A 62 -2.87 -7.37 -15.06
N GLY A 63 -1.58 -7.02 -14.90
CA GLY A 63 -1.09 -5.66 -14.70
C GLY A 63 -0.47 -5.41 -13.33
N GLU A 64 0.36 -4.37 -13.22
CA GLU A 64 1.10 -4.03 -12.00
C GLU A 64 0.36 -2.97 -11.15
N LYS A 65 -0.92 -3.20 -10.87
CA LYS A 65 -1.70 -2.27 -10.03
C LYS A 65 -1.67 -2.72 -8.58
N VAL A 66 -1.25 -1.79 -7.72
CA VAL A 66 -1.30 -1.93 -6.26
C VAL A 66 -2.34 -0.96 -5.70
N ASN A 67 -3.21 -1.45 -4.84
CA ASN A 67 -4.24 -0.64 -4.19
C ASN A 67 -4.10 -0.77 -2.67
N LEU A 68 -4.09 0.35 -1.97
CA LEU A 68 -4.33 0.35 -0.53
C LEU A 68 -5.80 0.01 -0.30
N LEU A 69 -6.06 -1.07 0.44
CA LEU A 69 -7.42 -1.51 0.75
C LEU A 69 -7.88 -0.97 2.10
N ASP A 70 -7.01 -1.05 3.10
CA ASP A 70 -7.32 -0.65 4.47
C ASP A 70 -6.05 -0.36 5.27
N PHE A 71 -6.18 0.28 6.43
CA PHE A 71 -5.09 0.53 7.36
C PHE A 71 -5.57 0.63 8.81
N GLN A 72 -4.69 0.25 9.74
CA GLN A 72 -4.87 0.45 11.17
C GLN A 72 -3.80 1.39 11.70
N PHE A 73 -4.24 2.43 12.41
CA PHE A 73 -3.39 3.42 13.06
C PHE A 73 -4.11 3.97 14.31
N PRO A 74 -3.42 4.27 15.43
CA PRO A 74 -1.98 4.09 15.65
C PRO A 74 -1.60 2.64 16.00
N LYS A 75 -0.40 2.23 15.59
CA LYS A 75 0.23 0.95 15.97
C LYS A 75 1.64 1.21 16.49
N LYS A 76 2.13 0.33 17.35
CA LYS A 76 3.51 0.33 17.80
C LYS A 76 4.36 -0.60 16.95
N ARG A 77 5.68 -0.43 17.02
CA ARG A 77 6.64 -1.29 16.33
C ARG A 77 6.58 -2.74 16.84
N GLU A 78 6.31 -2.92 18.13
CA GLU A 78 6.23 -4.25 18.75
C GLU A 78 4.90 -4.97 18.48
N ASP A 79 3.90 -4.28 17.92
CA ASP A 79 2.61 -4.88 17.61
C ASP A 79 2.76 -5.88 16.45
N GLU A 80 2.38 -7.13 16.71
CA GLU A 80 2.35 -8.19 15.70
C GLU A 80 1.36 -7.85 14.58
N ILE A 81 1.73 -8.17 13.34
CA ILE A 81 0.87 -7.97 12.16
C ILE A 81 0.02 -9.21 11.98
N GLU A 82 -1.28 -9.09 12.23
CA GLU A 82 -2.26 -10.12 11.89
C GLU A 82 -3.10 -9.69 10.67
N PRO A 83 -3.69 -10.62 9.91
CA PRO A 83 -4.67 -10.28 8.87
C PRO A 83 -5.90 -9.56 9.44
N PHE A 84 -6.35 -8.49 8.76
CA PHE A 84 -7.55 -7.71 9.10
C PHE A 84 -8.38 -7.32 7.86
#